data_AF-A0A2I1E1I3-F1
#
_entry.id   AF-A0A2I1E1I3-F1
#
_cell.length_a   1.000
_cell.length_b   1.000
_cell.length_c   1.000
_cell.angle_alpha   90.00
_cell.angle_beta   90.00
_cell.angle_gamma   90.00
#
_symmetry.space_group_name_H-M   'P 1'
#
loop_
_entity.id
_entity.type
_entity.pdbx_description
1 polymer ?
#
loop_
_entity_poly.entity_id
_entity_poly.type
_entity_poly.pdbx_seq_one_letter_code
_entity_poly.pdbx_strand_id
1 'polypeptide(L)'
;MLIKILFHLILLITLVTCDYRSINGEGNNRNFPSDGIPNTPLIREALPNLLYGDAATFQMVPTPGNYATDPKVSCVDPLPAGNYPLPRCVSNLITAMTLKDTDSFDLKRLDKFKNGNHTGLNTATSFLDASTIYGNSEADLQLLRDYGNRGKMKLATYPTPDGQLGYPRTDEDGNLIIGIKATTKNVFTDTFTTIFLREHNRLCDELYEVNKD
;
A
#
# COMPACT_ATOMS: atom_id res chain seq x y z
N MET A 1 -51.26 -8.04 -21.45
CA MET A 1 -50.32 -6.89 -21.54
C MET A 1 -49.52 -6.71 -20.24
N LEU A 2 -50.17 -6.71 -19.08
CA LEU A 2 -49.52 -6.58 -17.76
C LEU A 2 -48.41 -7.61 -17.49
N ILE A 3 -48.62 -8.89 -17.84
CA ILE A 3 -47.64 -9.98 -17.63
C ILE A 3 -46.38 -9.77 -18.47
N LYS A 4 -46.49 -9.26 -19.70
CA LYS A 4 -45.32 -8.96 -20.56
C LYS A 4 -44.51 -7.79 -20.01
N ILE A 5 -45.18 -6.75 -19.49
CA ILE A 5 -44.53 -5.61 -18.83
C ILE A 5 -43.84 -6.05 -17.55
N LEU A 6 -44.49 -6.89 -16.73
CA LEU A 6 -43.91 -7.46 -15.51
C LEU A 6 -42.69 -8.33 -15.81
N PHE A 7 -42.74 -9.15 -16.88
CA PHE A 7 -41.62 -9.98 -17.29
C PHE A 7 -40.43 -9.14 -17.79
N HIS A 8 -40.67 -8.06 -18.52
CA HIS A 8 -39.62 -7.12 -18.93
C HIS A 8 -39.06 -6.31 -17.76
N LEU A 9 -39.89 -5.93 -16.78
CA LEU A 9 -39.45 -5.27 -15.55
C LEU A 9 -38.58 -6.21 -14.69
N ILE A 10 -38.98 -7.48 -14.55
CA ILE A 10 -38.20 -8.50 -13.84
C ILE A 10 -36.89 -8.80 -14.58
N LEU A 11 -36.91 -8.87 -15.92
CA LEU A 11 -35.70 -9.04 -16.74
C LEU A 11 -34.73 -7.86 -16.59
N LEU A 12 -35.26 -6.63 -16.46
CA LEU A 12 -34.48 -5.42 -16.17
C LEU A 12 -33.81 -5.46 -14.78
N ILE A 13 -34.47 -6.10 -13.81
CA ILE A 13 -33.99 -6.26 -12.43
C ILE A 13 -32.95 -7.40 -12.31
N THR A 14 -33.00 -8.40 -13.20
CA THR A 14 -32.07 -9.54 -13.22
C THR A 14 -30.85 -9.34 -14.12
N LEU A 15 -30.51 -8.10 -14.49
CA LEU A 15 -29.15 -7.83 -14.93
C LEU A 15 -28.23 -8.27 -13.79
N VAL A 16 -27.46 -9.33 -14.03
CA VAL A 16 -26.39 -9.78 -13.14
C VAL A 16 -25.38 -8.64 -13.12
N THR A 17 -25.58 -7.67 -12.23
CA THR A 17 -24.55 -6.71 -11.88
C THR A 17 -23.50 -7.51 -11.13
N CYS A 18 -22.49 -7.96 -11.85
CA CYS A 18 -21.26 -8.37 -11.20
C CYS A 18 -20.74 -7.12 -10.50
N ASP A 19 -20.89 -7.05 -9.19
CA ASP A 19 -20.35 -5.94 -8.40
C ASP A 19 -18.82 -6.00 -8.51
N TYR A 20 -18.26 -5.05 -9.25
CA TYR A 20 -16.82 -4.87 -9.31
C TYR A 20 -16.32 -4.33 -7.98
N ARG A 21 -15.10 -4.73 -7.61
CA ARG A 21 -14.42 -4.18 -6.44
C ARG A 21 -14.19 -2.68 -6.65
N SER A 22 -14.39 -1.89 -5.60
CA SER A 22 -14.00 -0.48 -5.56
C SER A 22 -12.49 -0.33 -5.69
N ILE A 23 -12.02 0.74 -6.33
CA ILE A 23 -10.58 0.97 -6.57
C ILE A 23 -9.82 1.19 -5.25
N ASN A 24 -10.46 1.79 -4.26
CA ASN A 24 -9.91 1.96 -2.91
C ASN A 24 -10.14 0.75 -2.00
N GLY A 25 -10.74 -0.35 -2.48
CA GLY A 25 -11.04 -1.54 -1.68
C GLY A 25 -12.15 -1.37 -0.63
N GLU A 26 -12.80 -0.21 -0.56
CA GLU A 26 -13.91 0.06 0.36
C GLU A 26 -15.10 -0.87 0.11
N GLY A 27 -15.74 -1.33 1.19
CA GLY A 27 -16.92 -2.20 1.12
C GLY A 27 -16.58 -3.66 0.85
N ASN A 28 -15.29 -4.04 0.81
CA ASN A 28 -14.92 -5.45 0.65
C ASN A 28 -15.35 -6.31 1.83
N ASN A 29 -15.27 -5.76 3.04
CA ASN A 29 -15.90 -6.33 4.23
C ASN A 29 -17.23 -5.61 4.49
N ARG A 30 -18.35 -6.35 4.40
CA ARG A 30 -19.70 -5.80 4.58
C ARG A 30 -19.94 -5.21 5.97
N ASN A 31 -19.33 -5.79 7.00
CA ASN A 31 -19.54 -5.37 8.38
C ASN A 31 -18.60 -4.22 8.77
N PHE A 32 -17.44 -4.15 8.13
CA PHE A 32 -16.41 -3.14 8.37
C PHE A 32 -15.89 -2.60 7.02
N PRO A 33 -16.64 -1.70 6.37
CA PRO A 33 -16.34 -1.27 5.00
C PRO A 33 -14.96 -0.63 4.80
N SER A 34 -14.36 -0.10 5.87
CA SER A 34 -13.03 0.52 5.85
C SER A 34 -11.87 -0.48 5.98
N ASP A 35 -12.13 -1.77 6.17
CA ASP A 35 -11.06 -2.76 6.32
C ASP A 35 -10.30 -2.90 5.00
N GLY A 36 -8.99 -2.70 5.06
CA GLY A 36 -8.09 -2.92 3.92
C GLY A 36 -8.04 -1.79 2.89
N ILE A 37 -8.67 -0.65 3.17
CA ILE A 37 -8.55 0.54 2.32
C ILE A 37 -7.13 1.14 2.45
N PRO A 38 -6.66 1.88 1.42
CA PRO A 38 -5.39 2.59 1.45
C PRO A 38 -5.27 3.60 2.59
N ASN A 39 -4.03 3.91 2.96
CA ASN A 39 -3.64 4.83 4.03
C ASN A 39 -4.16 4.43 5.42
N THR A 40 -4.37 3.14 5.66
CA THR A 40 -4.75 2.59 6.97
C THR A 40 -3.56 2.03 7.75
N PRO A 41 -3.56 2.10 9.09
CA PRO A 41 -2.52 1.48 9.90
C PRO A 41 -2.49 -0.05 9.71
N LEU A 42 -1.29 -0.61 9.56
CA LEU A 42 -1.09 -2.06 9.53
C LEU A 42 -1.55 -2.71 10.85
N ILE A 43 -2.28 -3.82 10.73
CA ILE A 43 -2.68 -4.61 11.89
C ILE A 43 -1.44 -5.29 12.48
N ARG A 44 -1.38 -5.36 13.82
CA ARG A 44 -0.30 -6.01 14.54
C ARG A 44 -0.81 -7.27 15.22
N GLU A 45 -0.14 -8.39 15.01
CA GLU A 45 -0.43 -9.65 15.72
C GLU A 45 0.01 -9.61 17.19
N ALA A 46 1.01 -8.79 17.50
CA ALA A 46 1.55 -8.61 18.85
C ALA A 46 1.66 -7.13 19.21
N LEU A 47 1.69 -6.85 20.51
CA LEU A 47 1.93 -5.49 21.01
C LEU A 47 3.26 -4.95 20.45
N PRO A 48 3.33 -3.66 20.09
CA PRO A 48 4.59 -3.07 19.63
C PRO A 48 5.63 -3.20 20.73
N ASN A 49 6.84 -3.61 20.34
CA ASN A 49 7.96 -3.73 21.26
C ASN A 49 8.13 -2.41 22.01
N LEU A 50 8.33 -2.47 23.31
CA LEU A 50 8.50 -1.25 24.08
C LEU A 50 9.77 -0.50 23.63
N LEU A 51 10.70 -1.16 22.93
CA LEU A 51 12.00 -0.69 22.41
C LEU A 51 11.97 0.34 21.24
N TYR A 52 10.90 1.12 21.05
CA TYR A 52 10.84 2.20 20.04
C TYR A 52 10.96 3.62 20.67
N GLY A 53 11.38 4.62 19.88
CA GLY A 53 11.62 6.03 20.29
C GLY A 53 10.36 6.85 20.65
N ASP A 54 10.55 8.13 21.03
CA ASP A 54 9.50 9.02 21.55
C ASP A 54 8.69 9.66 20.41
N ALA A 55 7.36 9.56 20.51
CA ALA A 55 6.39 10.03 19.53
C ALA A 55 6.28 11.55 19.40
N ALA A 56 6.65 12.31 20.44
CA ALA A 56 6.53 13.77 20.42
C ALA A 56 7.75 14.46 19.80
N THR A 57 8.93 13.86 19.95
CA THR A 57 10.21 14.50 19.63
C THR A 57 10.92 13.85 18.44
N PHE A 58 10.47 12.67 17.99
CA PHE A 58 11.16 11.82 17.01
C PHE A 58 12.62 11.53 17.38
N GLN A 59 12.96 11.70 18.66
CA GLN A 59 14.26 11.40 19.19
C GLN A 59 14.31 9.96 19.66
N MET A 60 15.48 9.37 19.53
CA MET A 60 15.76 8.06 20.06
C MET A 60 15.67 8.12 21.58
N VAL A 61 14.85 7.27 22.19
CA VAL A 61 14.73 7.24 23.66
C VAL A 61 15.78 6.28 24.19
N PRO A 62 16.55 6.64 25.24
CA PRO A 62 17.40 5.67 25.91
C PRO A 62 16.56 4.49 26.39
N THR A 63 17.16 3.31 26.45
CA THR A 63 16.45 2.14 26.99
C THR A 63 15.97 2.45 28.43
N PRO A 64 14.72 2.17 28.82
CA PRO A 64 14.27 2.42 30.19
C PRO A 64 15.05 1.55 31.17
N GLY A 65 15.78 2.15 32.12
CA GLY A 65 16.62 1.38 33.05
C GLY A 65 17.25 2.23 34.14
N ASN A 66 17.60 1.62 35.29
CA ASN A 66 18.44 2.25 36.29
C ASN A 66 19.91 1.96 35.98
N TYR A 67 20.56 2.91 35.32
CA TYR A 67 21.98 2.81 34.95
C TYR A 67 22.89 2.99 36.17
N ALA A 68 23.96 2.20 36.26
CA ALA A 68 24.93 2.30 37.35
C ALA A 68 25.81 3.57 37.27
N THR A 69 25.84 4.25 36.12
CA THR A 69 26.61 5.47 35.85
C THR A 69 25.78 6.44 35.01
N ASP A 70 26.01 7.75 35.19
CA ASP A 70 25.32 8.83 34.47
C ASP A 70 25.36 8.60 32.95
N PRO A 71 24.21 8.44 32.27
CA PRO A 71 24.16 8.06 30.88
C PRO A 71 24.67 9.20 29.99
N LYS A 72 25.94 9.13 29.57
CA LYS A 72 26.40 9.80 28.34
C LYS A 72 25.85 9.07 27.11
N VAL A 73 24.52 9.01 27.00
CA VAL A 73 23.81 8.45 25.86
C VAL A 73 23.62 9.59 24.87
N SER A 74 24.33 9.54 23.74
CA SER A 74 24.08 10.47 22.63
C SER A 74 22.84 10.02 21.86
N CYS A 75 21.66 10.53 22.26
CA CYS A 75 20.39 10.34 21.55
C CYS A 75 20.05 11.52 20.62
N VAL A 76 21.02 12.39 20.33
CA VAL A 76 20.81 13.70 19.71
C VAL A 76 20.85 13.69 18.18
N ASP A 77 21.12 12.55 17.55
CA ASP A 77 21.17 12.46 16.09
C ASP A 77 19.75 12.51 15.49
N PRO A 78 19.42 13.52 14.67
CA PRO A 78 18.12 13.60 14.03
C PRO A 78 17.97 12.50 12.98
N LEU A 79 16.85 11.76 13.03
CA LEU A 79 16.59 10.66 12.12
C LEU A 79 16.07 11.18 10.76
N PRO A 80 16.47 10.54 9.63
CA PRO A 80 15.90 10.84 8.32
C PRO A 80 14.40 10.54 8.29
N ALA A 81 13.61 11.44 7.69
CA ALA A 81 12.17 11.25 7.54
C ALA A 81 11.85 10.00 6.67
N GLY A 82 10.92 9.16 7.12
CA GLY A 82 10.32 8.08 6.31
C GLY A 82 10.68 6.64 6.70
N ASN A 83 11.58 6.41 7.66
CA ASN A 83 11.87 5.07 8.17
C ASN A 83 11.06 4.81 9.44
N TYR A 84 10.05 3.94 9.38
CA TYR A 84 9.29 3.47 10.56
C TYR A 84 9.15 1.94 10.50
N PRO A 85 9.25 1.19 11.63
CA PRO A 85 9.42 1.62 13.02
C PRO A 85 10.90 1.60 13.50
N LEU A 86 11.29 2.58 14.33
CA LEU A 86 12.70 2.93 14.64
C LEU A 86 13.22 2.36 15.98
N PRO A 87 14.28 1.52 15.99
CA PRO A 87 14.81 0.91 17.23
C PRO A 87 15.27 1.98 18.24
N ARG A 88 15.29 1.69 19.55
CA ARG A 88 15.92 2.55 20.58
C ARG A 88 17.44 2.64 20.41
N CYS A 89 18.05 3.73 20.89
CA CYS A 89 19.51 3.89 20.88
C CYS A 89 20.17 2.86 21.81
N VAL A 90 21.04 2.03 21.27
CA VAL A 90 22.05 1.26 22.02
C VAL A 90 23.34 2.07 21.99
N SER A 91 23.96 2.27 23.16
CA SER A 91 25.23 3.01 23.25
C SER A 91 26.26 2.41 22.30
N ASN A 92 27.00 3.27 21.57
CA ASN A 92 28.05 2.87 20.63
C ASN A 92 29.41 2.63 21.31
N LEU A 93 29.49 2.78 22.63
CA LEU A 93 30.67 2.43 23.40
C LEU A 93 30.71 0.91 23.55
N ILE A 94 31.86 0.27 23.31
CA ILE A 94 32.05 -1.19 23.38
C ILE A 94 31.70 -1.77 24.78
N THR A 95 31.65 -0.91 25.81
CA THR A 95 31.12 -1.20 27.17
C THR A 95 29.77 -0.53 27.42
N ALA A 96 28.89 -0.52 26.40
CA ALA A 96 27.54 0.00 26.49
C ALA A 96 26.82 -0.64 27.67
N MET A 97 26.43 0.22 28.60
CA MET A 97 25.84 -0.12 29.89
C MET A 97 24.72 -1.14 29.68
N THR A 98 24.87 -2.31 30.27
CA THR A 98 23.79 -3.28 30.36
C THR A 98 22.75 -2.73 31.33
N LEU A 99 21.47 -2.82 30.98
CA LEU A 99 20.40 -2.74 31.97
C LEU A 99 20.76 -3.63 33.16
N LYS A 100 20.41 -3.23 34.38
CA LYS A 100 20.45 -4.21 35.47
C LYS A 100 19.58 -5.40 35.07
N ASP A 101 20.09 -6.61 35.22
CA ASP A 101 19.38 -7.83 34.79
C ASP A 101 17.95 -7.89 35.37
N THR A 102 17.74 -7.34 36.56
CA THR A 102 16.42 -7.23 37.21
C THR A 102 15.44 -6.31 36.48
N ASP A 103 15.94 -5.26 35.83
CA ASP A 103 15.11 -4.25 35.16
C ASP A 103 14.72 -4.71 33.75
N SER A 104 15.51 -5.58 33.12
CA SER A 104 15.22 -6.15 31.79
C SER A 104 13.95 -7.02 31.80
N PHE A 105 13.52 -7.51 32.96
CA PHE A 105 12.34 -8.35 33.11
C PHE A 105 11.18 -7.66 33.88
N ASP A 106 11.33 -6.39 34.27
CA ASP A 106 10.26 -5.64 34.95
C ASP A 106 9.26 -5.06 33.93
N LEU A 107 8.29 -5.89 33.55
CA LEU A 107 7.24 -5.52 32.61
C LEU A 107 6.41 -4.31 33.06
N LYS A 108 6.17 -4.17 34.37
CA LYS A 108 5.38 -3.04 34.93
C LYS A 108 6.12 -1.71 34.78
N ARG A 109 7.45 -1.74 34.89
CA ARG A 109 8.29 -0.57 34.63
C ARG A 109 8.32 -0.24 33.15
N LEU A 110 8.52 -1.23 32.29
CA LEU A 110 8.60 -1.02 30.83
C LEU A 110 7.28 -0.45 30.26
N ASP A 111 6.13 -0.89 30.78
CA ASP A 111 4.80 -0.39 30.35
C ASP A 111 4.61 1.11 30.58
N LYS A 112 5.26 1.70 31.60
CA LYS A 112 5.18 3.14 31.89
C LYS A 112 5.90 4.01 30.85
N PHE A 113 6.81 3.43 30.07
CA PHE A 113 7.59 4.11 29.03
C PHE A 113 7.10 3.79 27.62
N LYS A 114 5.91 3.16 27.50
CA LYS A 114 5.24 2.90 26.23
C LYS A 114 4.71 4.21 25.65
N ASN A 115 5.50 4.89 24.83
CA ASN A 115 5.01 6.04 24.07
C ASN A 115 4.29 5.57 22.79
N GLY A 116 3.32 6.37 22.34
CA GLY A 116 2.24 6.02 21.39
C GLY A 116 2.60 5.08 20.23
N ASN A 117 1.64 4.20 19.91
CA ASN A 117 1.70 3.19 18.83
C ASN A 117 2.09 3.81 17.48
N HIS A 118 3.39 3.86 17.15
CA HIS A 118 3.81 4.06 15.77
C HIS A 118 3.47 2.79 15.01
N THR A 119 2.56 2.87 14.07
CA THR A 119 2.17 1.77 13.20
C THR A 119 2.41 2.23 11.76
N GLY A 120 3.05 1.37 10.96
CA GLY A 120 3.26 1.67 9.53
C GLY A 120 1.90 1.84 8.84
N LEU A 121 1.80 2.78 7.92
CA LEU A 121 0.63 2.94 7.09
C LEU A 121 0.77 2.05 5.86
N ASN A 122 -0.27 1.28 5.56
CA ASN A 122 -0.39 0.66 4.25
C ASN A 122 -0.90 1.72 3.27
N THR A 123 -0.04 2.21 2.39
CA THR A 123 -0.43 3.19 1.35
C THR A 123 -1.16 2.56 0.17
N ALA A 124 -1.22 1.22 0.11
CA ALA A 124 -1.95 0.44 -0.88
C ALA A 124 -3.23 -0.18 -0.30
N THR A 125 -4.10 -0.69 -1.17
CA THR A 125 -5.13 -1.65 -0.73
C THR A 125 -4.43 -2.86 -0.09
N SER A 126 -4.99 -3.43 0.98
CA SER A 126 -4.41 -4.63 1.61
C SER A 126 -4.72 -5.92 0.83
N PHE A 127 -5.51 -5.81 -0.23
CA PHE A 127 -6.02 -6.94 -0.98
C PHE A 127 -5.09 -7.29 -2.15
N LEU A 128 -5.14 -8.54 -2.60
CA LEU A 128 -4.49 -8.97 -3.84
C LEU A 128 -5.41 -8.67 -5.02
N ASP A 129 -5.59 -7.39 -5.33
CA ASP A 129 -6.54 -6.89 -6.34
C ASP A 129 -5.86 -6.19 -7.54
N ALA A 130 -4.54 -6.35 -7.66
CA ALA A 130 -3.73 -5.69 -8.68
C ALA A 130 -3.80 -4.15 -8.63
N SER A 131 -3.97 -3.56 -7.44
CA SER A 131 -3.87 -2.12 -7.21
C SER A 131 -2.55 -1.49 -7.70
N THR A 132 -1.48 -2.27 -7.82
CA THR A 132 -0.22 -1.82 -8.46
C THR A 132 -0.41 -1.38 -9.92
N ILE A 133 -1.35 -2.00 -10.63
CA ILE A 133 -1.68 -1.72 -12.04
C ILE A 133 -2.78 -0.67 -12.13
N TYR A 134 -3.85 -0.82 -11.34
CA TYR A 134 -5.08 -0.02 -11.47
C TYR A 134 -5.11 1.23 -10.58
N GLY A 135 -4.25 1.31 -9.57
CA GLY A 135 -4.22 2.39 -8.59
C GLY A 135 -5.08 2.13 -7.36
N ASN A 136 -5.09 3.11 -6.45
CA ASN A 136 -5.80 3.06 -5.17
C ASN A 136 -6.91 4.10 -5.07
N SER A 137 -6.99 5.01 -6.04
CA SER A 137 -8.00 6.04 -6.12
C SER A 137 -8.60 6.11 -7.52
N GLU A 138 -9.83 6.61 -7.62
CA GLU A 138 -10.48 6.83 -8.91
C GLU A 138 -9.69 7.83 -9.78
N ALA A 139 -9.00 8.78 -9.17
CA ALA A 139 -8.13 9.73 -9.88
C ALA A 139 -6.95 9.01 -10.56
N ASP A 140 -6.33 8.04 -9.90
CA ASP A 140 -5.27 7.23 -10.48
C ASP A 140 -5.80 6.42 -11.66
N LEU A 141 -6.97 5.79 -11.50
CA LEU A 141 -7.60 5.02 -12.57
C LEU A 141 -7.92 5.90 -13.77
N GLN A 142 -8.45 7.10 -13.56
CA GLN A 142 -8.78 8.04 -14.63
C GLN A 142 -7.56 8.46 -15.45
N LEU A 143 -6.42 8.64 -14.77
CA LEU A 143 -5.15 8.95 -15.42
C LEU A 143 -4.71 7.80 -16.33
N LEU A 144 -4.87 6.55 -15.86
CA LEU A 144 -4.36 5.34 -16.51
C LEU A 144 -5.28 4.79 -17.60
N ARG A 145 -6.59 4.92 -17.44
CA ARG A 145 -7.59 4.29 -18.31
C ARG A 145 -7.90 5.13 -19.55
N ASP A 146 -8.16 4.44 -20.66
CA ASP A 146 -8.64 4.99 -21.93
C ASP A 146 -10.14 4.71 -22.08
N TYR A 147 -10.96 5.63 -21.57
CA TYR A 147 -12.42 5.50 -21.61
C TYR A 147 -12.98 5.56 -23.05
N GLY A 148 -12.23 6.08 -24.02
CA GLY A 148 -12.66 6.13 -25.43
C GLY A 148 -12.36 4.85 -26.22
N ASN A 149 -11.57 3.94 -25.65
CA ASN A 149 -11.01 2.80 -26.37
C ASN A 149 -11.36 1.48 -25.68
N ARG A 150 -12.65 1.15 -25.67
CA ARG A 150 -13.17 -0.16 -25.23
C ARG A 150 -12.72 -0.55 -23.81
N GLY A 151 -12.50 0.45 -22.95
CA GLY A 151 -12.11 0.24 -21.56
C GLY A 151 -10.64 -0.13 -21.32
N LYS A 152 -9.79 -0.05 -22.35
CA LYS A 152 -8.35 -0.34 -22.29
C LYS A 152 -7.57 0.62 -21.38
N MET A 153 -6.34 0.24 -21.05
CA MET A 153 -5.34 1.10 -20.41
C MET A 153 -4.53 1.87 -21.46
N LYS A 154 -4.17 3.11 -21.13
CA LYS A 154 -3.37 3.98 -22.01
C LYS A 154 -1.93 3.46 -22.11
N LEU A 155 -1.53 3.08 -23.33
CA LEU A 155 -0.16 2.70 -23.68
C LEU A 155 0.44 3.69 -24.67
N ALA A 156 1.76 3.83 -24.66
CA ALA A 156 2.51 4.55 -25.68
C ALA A 156 2.84 3.61 -26.85
N THR A 157 2.47 4.00 -28.06
CA THR A 157 2.78 3.24 -29.28
C THR A 157 3.95 3.87 -30.02
N TYR A 158 4.83 3.03 -30.58
CA TYR A 158 5.96 3.48 -31.39
C TYR A 158 5.93 2.82 -32.77
N PRO A 159 6.49 3.44 -33.82
CA PRO A 159 6.52 2.91 -35.17
C PRO A 159 7.58 1.80 -35.33
N THR A 160 7.64 0.87 -34.39
CA THR A 160 8.48 -0.33 -34.43
C THR A 160 7.58 -1.57 -34.25
N PRO A 161 7.97 -2.75 -34.76
CA PRO A 161 7.14 -3.95 -34.63
C PRO A 161 6.77 -4.29 -33.18
N ASP A 162 7.69 -4.12 -32.22
CA ASP A 162 7.41 -4.32 -30.79
C ASP A 162 6.64 -3.13 -30.17
N GLY A 163 6.87 -1.91 -30.68
CA GLY A 163 6.16 -0.70 -30.27
C GLY A 163 4.68 -0.67 -30.63
N GLN A 164 4.23 -1.53 -31.56
CA GLN A 164 2.82 -1.72 -31.88
C GLN A 164 2.05 -2.44 -30.75
N LEU A 165 2.73 -3.25 -29.93
CA LEU A 165 2.12 -3.91 -28.77
C LEU A 165 1.85 -2.92 -27.62
N GLY A 166 2.43 -1.72 -27.70
CA GLY A 166 2.33 -0.68 -26.69
C GLY A 166 3.30 -0.90 -25.53
N TYR A 167 3.88 0.20 -25.05
CA TYR A 167 4.66 0.25 -23.82
C TYR A 167 3.95 1.09 -22.75
N PRO A 168 4.23 0.86 -21.46
CA PRO A 168 3.75 1.75 -20.42
C PRO A 168 4.23 3.18 -20.67
N ARG A 169 3.37 4.17 -20.42
CA ARG A 169 3.75 5.58 -20.56
C ARG A 169 4.75 5.96 -19.46
N THR A 170 5.65 6.88 -19.77
CA THR A 170 6.61 7.43 -18.80
C THR A 170 6.28 8.89 -18.47
N ASP A 171 6.62 9.31 -17.26
CA ASP A 171 6.64 10.72 -16.87
C ASP A 171 7.93 11.41 -17.36
N GLU A 172 8.07 12.71 -17.04
CA GLU A 172 9.21 13.55 -17.45
C GLU A 172 10.55 13.03 -16.93
N ASP A 173 10.53 12.33 -15.79
CA ASP A 173 11.71 11.73 -15.16
C ASP A 173 12.04 10.33 -15.71
N GLY A 174 11.26 9.83 -16.69
CA GLY A 174 11.41 8.49 -17.26
C GLY A 174 10.88 7.36 -16.39
N ASN A 175 10.07 7.66 -15.36
CA ASN A 175 9.40 6.65 -14.54
C ASN A 175 8.08 6.22 -15.17
N LEU A 176 7.71 4.94 -15.00
CA LEU A 176 6.46 4.44 -15.53
C LEU A 176 5.26 5.09 -14.81
N ILE A 177 4.26 5.48 -15.58
CA ILE A 177 2.97 5.97 -15.08
C ILE A 177 2.09 4.75 -14.86
N ILE A 178 2.01 4.31 -13.61
CA ILE A 178 1.31 3.10 -13.15
C ILE A 178 0.51 3.42 -11.87
N GLY A 179 -0.37 2.52 -11.46
CA GLY A 179 -1.25 2.70 -10.29
C GLY A 179 -0.52 3.03 -9.00
N ILE A 180 0.41 2.16 -8.58
CA ILE A 180 1.24 2.39 -7.40
C ILE A 180 2.70 2.43 -7.82
N LYS A 181 3.35 3.56 -7.59
CA LYS A 181 4.78 3.73 -7.88
C LYS A 181 5.62 3.16 -6.74
N ALA A 182 6.51 2.22 -7.05
CA ALA A 182 7.51 1.75 -6.11
C ALA A 182 8.69 2.74 -6.04
N THR A 183 9.16 3.06 -4.82
CA THR A 183 10.33 3.94 -4.62
C THR A 183 11.61 3.34 -5.18
N THR A 184 11.74 2.01 -5.13
CA THR A 184 12.83 1.27 -5.76
C THR A 184 12.24 0.33 -6.80
N LYS A 185 12.78 0.38 -8.02
CA LYS A 185 12.32 -0.43 -9.15
C LYS A 185 13.49 -1.09 -9.84
N ASN A 186 13.23 -2.22 -10.49
CA ASN A 186 14.19 -2.90 -11.34
C ASN A 186 13.54 -3.23 -12.69
N VAL A 187 14.34 -3.66 -13.66
CA VAL A 187 13.83 -3.99 -15.00
C VAL A 187 12.80 -5.12 -14.96
N PHE A 188 12.90 -6.04 -13.98
CA PHE A 188 11.95 -7.14 -13.83
C PHE A 188 10.57 -6.65 -13.35
N THR A 189 10.51 -5.72 -12.40
CA THR A 189 9.24 -5.13 -11.94
C THR A 189 8.54 -4.38 -13.08
N ASP A 190 9.31 -3.67 -13.89
CA ASP A 190 8.79 -2.96 -15.06
C ASP A 190 8.30 -3.95 -16.14
N THR A 191 8.98 -5.10 -16.27
CA THR A 191 8.56 -6.19 -17.17
C THR A 191 7.21 -6.78 -16.76
N PHE A 192 7.03 -7.13 -15.49
CA PHE A 192 5.74 -7.65 -15.00
C PHE A 192 4.62 -6.64 -15.17
N THR A 193 4.89 -5.37 -14.89
CA THR A 193 3.91 -4.29 -15.09
C THR A 193 3.50 -4.17 -16.56
N THR A 194 4.46 -4.26 -17.47
CA THR A 194 4.20 -4.26 -18.93
C THR A 194 3.36 -5.47 -19.35
N ILE A 195 3.67 -6.67 -18.84
CA ILE A 195 2.92 -7.89 -19.14
C ILE A 195 1.46 -7.73 -18.69
N PHE A 196 1.21 -7.28 -17.46
CA PHE A 196 -0.15 -7.14 -16.94
C PHE A 196 -0.96 -6.06 -17.69
N LEU A 197 -0.34 -4.96 -18.10
CA LEU A 197 -1.01 -3.94 -18.90
C LEU A 197 -1.38 -4.45 -20.30
N ARG A 198 -0.47 -5.17 -20.97
CA ARG A 198 -0.75 -5.79 -22.27
C ARG A 198 -1.84 -6.85 -22.16
N GLU A 199 -1.81 -7.65 -21.10
CA GLU A 199 -2.82 -8.67 -20.83
C GLU A 199 -4.21 -8.07 -20.58
N HIS A 200 -4.30 -6.98 -19.81
CA HIS A 200 -5.55 -6.25 -19.64
C HIS A 200 -6.13 -5.80 -20.99
N ASN A 201 -5.31 -5.17 -21.84
CA ASN A 201 -5.75 -4.70 -23.14
C ASN A 201 -6.17 -5.85 -24.07
N ARG A 202 -5.47 -7.00 -24.01
CA ARG A 202 -5.86 -8.23 -24.74
C ARG A 202 -7.23 -8.72 -24.29
N LEU A 203 -7.47 -8.80 -22.97
CA LEU A 203 -8.76 -9.21 -22.42
C LEU A 203 -9.89 -8.24 -22.80
N CYS A 204 -9.64 -6.93 -22.81
CA CYS A 204 -10.62 -5.95 -23.29
C CYS A 204 -11.02 -6.18 -24.74
N ASP A 205 -10.07 -6.49 -25.63
CA ASP A 205 -10.38 -6.82 -27.02
C ASP A 205 -11.20 -8.11 -27.13
N GLU A 206 -10.81 -9.17 -26.42
CA GLU A 206 -11.54 -10.45 -26.45
C GLU A 206 -12.97 -10.32 -25.90
N LEU A 207 -13.14 -9.62 -24.79
CA LEU A 207 -14.45 -9.36 -24.21
C LEU A 207 -15.32 -8.50 -25.13
N TYR A 208 -14.72 -7.52 -25.81
CA TYR A 208 -15.43 -6.73 -26.80
C TYR A 208 -15.88 -7.57 -27.99
N GLU A 209 -15.04 -8.49 -28.48
CA GLU A 209 -15.38 -9.38 -29.59
C GLU A 209 -16.51 -10.37 -29.23
N VAL A 210 -16.56 -10.86 -28.00
CA VAL A 210 -17.61 -11.78 -27.51
C VAL A 210 -18.93 -11.06 -27.24
N ASN A 211 -18.89 -9.83 -26.73
CA ASN A 211 -20.07 -9.06 -26.31
C ASN A 211 -20.34 -7.88 -27.25
N LYS A 212 -20.22 -8.10 -28.57
CA LYS A 212 -20.60 -7.10 -29.57
C LYS A 212 -22.12 -6.94 -29.55
N ASP A 213 -22.58 -5.80 -29.05
CA ASP A 213 -23.96 -5.32 -29.20
C ASP A 213 -24.25 -4.87 -30.65
#